data_AF-A0A953EEN8-F1
#
_entry.id   AF-A0A953EEN8-F1
#
_cell.length_a   1.000
_cell.length_b   1.000
_cell.length_c   1.000
_cell.angle_alpha   90.00
_cell.angle_beta   90.00
_cell.angle_gamma   90.00
#
_symmetry.space_group_name_H-M   'P 1'
#
loop_
_entity.id
_entity.type
_entity.pdbx_description
1 polymer ?
#
loop_
_entity_poly.entity_id
_entity_poly.type
_entity_poly.pdbx_seq_one_letter_code
_entity_poly.pdbx_strand_id
1 'polypeptide(L)'
;MPLCSRRGGAMALLGFLFAMATPAGPSLGQSLDDSLARSFFNSPGVANVGPLEAALFPGLAALQDRLEEQGWLVRGQAIFILQGHPRFHSPYRGEGSLSPAANARNTFSADLVLGRRLWEGAELIIDASITRGFGLSNSTGIAAFPNNEAFRLGTTEPYFYVPRVFLRQTIGLSGDMVPNEDDPLRFSAPLPRERLTITIGKFSVWDIFDGNRYAHDPRTQFMNWALVGAGAFDFAADARGWTYGLALEWENGIWGLRAGAFQVARRVNSLFMDPALTRAWQVIGEVDRFYEIGGRPGAVRLLYGASRARQSTWGELFANGFDSFDRNPSGYRLKHMVVLNLEQEITDDLGAFARLSWNDGRTQNWMFTEMDRAVSAGLSLRGPRWKRPADTVGLGTNIGWISRGRRRFLEAGGIGFITGDGRLNYAPEWVTELYYDMRVAPGLNLA
;
A
#
# COMPACT_ATOMS: atom_id res chain seq x y z
N MET A 1 7.60 -15.28 -15.11
CA MET A 1 7.01 -16.37 -14.32
C MET A 1 5.98 -17.05 -15.22
N PRO A 2 5.81 -18.38 -15.26
CA PRO A 2 4.62 -18.90 -15.90
C PRO A 2 3.46 -18.36 -15.06
N LEU A 3 2.54 -17.69 -15.72
CA LEU A 3 1.14 -17.79 -15.35
C LEU A 3 0.89 -19.33 -15.29
N CYS A 4 0.89 -19.89 -14.09
CA CYS A 4 1.37 -21.23 -13.67
C CYS A 4 1.32 -22.40 -14.69
N SER A 5 2.45 -23.12 -14.86
CA SER A 5 2.47 -24.44 -15.50
C SER A 5 1.87 -25.51 -14.57
N ARG A 6 1.23 -26.57 -15.12
CA ARG A 6 0.64 -27.72 -14.39
C ARG A 6 1.61 -28.50 -13.46
N ARG A 7 2.89 -28.17 -13.43
CA ARG A 7 3.85 -28.66 -12.43
C ARG A 7 4.26 -27.47 -11.57
N GLY A 8 3.69 -27.38 -10.37
CA GLY A 8 3.98 -26.33 -9.39
C GLY A 8 5.42 -26.39 -8.93
N GLY A 9 6.26 -25.49 -9.45
CA GLY A 9 7.52 -25.15 -8.80
C GLY A 9 7.23 -24.08 -7.76
N ALA A 10 7.29 -24.44 -6.48
CA ALA A 10 7.30 -23.45 -5.41
C ALA A 10 8.62 -22.69 -5.47
N MET A 11 8.55 -21.37 -5.60
CA MET A 11 9.71 -20.48 -5.55
C MET A 11 9.61 -19.71 -4.24
N ALA A 12 10.46 -20.07 -3.27
CA ALA A 12 10.58 -19.33 -2.03
C ALA A 12 11.50 -18.12 -2.29
N LEU A 13 10.95 -16.92 -2.10
CA LEU A 13 11.71 -15.69 -1.99
C LEU A 13 11.97 -15.46 -0.51
N LEU A 14 13.24 -15.35 -0.12
CA LEU A 14 13.59 -14.85 1.21
C LEU A 14 13.70 -13.33 1.10
N GLY A 15 12.85 -12.64 1.84
CA GLY A 15 12.94 -11.22 2.16
C GLY A 15 13.41 -11.07 3.60
N PHE A 16 14.38 -10.21 3.87
CA PHE A 16 14.66 -9.72 5.22
C PHE A 16 14.34 -8.23 5.24
N LEU A 17 13.42 -7.83 6.11
CA LEU A 17 13.03 -6.45 6.33
C LEU A 17 13.67 -5.93 7.62
N PHE A 18 14.38 -4.82 7.55
CA PHE A 18 14.90 -4.11 8.71
C PHE A 18 14.25 -2.73 8.78
N ALA A 19 13.47 -2.49 9.82
CA ALA A 19 12.75 -1.23 10.00
C ALA A 19 13.21 -0.52 11.29
N MET A 20 13.75 0.69 11.18
CA MET A 20 14.14 1.55 12.30
C MET A 20 13.24 2.79 12.32
N ALA A 21 12.65 3.11 13.47
CA ALA A 21 11.89 4.33 13.68
C ALA A 21 12.05 4.88 15.10
N THR A 22 11.82 6.18 15.27
CA THR A 22 11.97 6.87 16.56
C THR A 22 10.62 6.99 17.28
N PRO A 23 10.50 6.56 18.55
CA PRO A 23 9.23 6.52 19.27
C PRO A 23 8.82 7.84 19.97
N ALA A 24 7.52 8.07 20.15
CA ALA A 24 6.87 9.13 20.98
C ALA A 24 5.98 8.53 22.08
N GLY A 25 5.82 9.19 23.24
CA GLY A 25 5.03 8.73 24.40
C GLY A 25 3.85 9.64 24.77
N PRO A 26 2.89 9.19 25.60
CA PRO A 26 1.73 9.99 25.98
C PRO A 26 2.00 10.89 27.21
N SER A 27 1.25 11.98 27.31
CA SER A 27 1.24 12.90 28.46
C SER A 27 0.36 12.37 29.62
N LEU A 28 0.82 12.60 30.85
CA LEU A 28 0.21 12.15 32.11
C LEU A 28 -1.14 12.84 32.40
N GLY A 29 -2.21 12.06 32.58
CA GLY A 29 -3.50 12.57 33.07
C GLY A 29 -4.58 11.51 33.33
N GLN A 30 -4.55 10.93 34.53
CA GLN A 30 -5.66 10.29 35.29
C GLN A 30 -6.40 9.04 34.75
N SER A 31 -6.54 8.08 35.67
CA SER A 31 -7.22 6.79 35.61
C SER A 31 -8.68 6.85 35.15
N LEU A 32 -9.06 5.98 34.21
CA LEU A 32 -10.42 5.41 34.04
C LEU A 32 -10.38 4.26 32.99
N ASP A 33 -10.85 3.08 33.43
CA ASP A 33 -11.18 1.84 32.69
C ASP A 33 -10.47 1.50 31.35
N ASP A 34 -9.49 0.58 31.47
CA ASP A 34 -8.65 -0.01 30.41
C ASP A 34 -9.35 -0.97 29.43
N SER A 35 -10.68 -0.87 29.25
CA SER A 35 -11.43 -1.82 28.41
C SER A 35 -11.75 -1.32 26.99
N LEU A 36 -11.36 -0.09 26.61
CA LEU A 36 -11.78 0.51 25.34
C LEU A 36 -10.63 1.04 24.44
N ALA A 37 -9.36 0.87 24.82
CA ALA A 37 -8.22 1.26 24.00
C ALA A 37 -7.52 0.03 23.39
N ARG A 38 -8.13 -0.56 22.36
CA ARG A 38 -7.53 -1.66 21.58
C ARG A 38 -6.99 -1.11 20.25
N SER A 39 -5.85 -0.39 20.26
CA SER A 39 -5.02 -0.22 19.04
C SER A 39 -3.94 -1.30 19.05
N PHE A 40 -3.89 -2.12 17.99
CA PHE A 40 -3.20 -3.42 18.00
C PHE A 40 -2.34 -3.73 16.77
N PHE A 41 -1.75 -2.72 16.10
CA PHE A 41 -0.77 -2.94 15.04
C PHE A 41 0.27 -1.83 15.06
N ASN A 42 1.45 -2.09 15.61
CA ASN A 42 2.53 -1.10 15.56
C ASN A 42 3.26 -1.21 14.23
N SER A 43 2.86 -0.42 13.22
CA SER A 43 3.79 0.04 12.18
C SER A 43 5.01 0.69 12.84
N PRO A 44 6.23 0.70 12.27
CA PRO A 44 7.33 1.50 12.79
C PRO A 44 6.97 2.99 12.80
N GLY A 45 5.92 3.41 12.10
CA GLY A 45 5.32 4.73 12.20
C GLY A 45 4.32 4.95 13.35
N VAL A 46 4.02 3.92 14.16
CA VAL A 46 3.05 3.98 15.27
C VAL A 46 3.67 4.61 16.50
N ALA A 47 2.86 5.44 17.17
CA ALA A 47 3.19 5.98 18.48
C ALA A 47 3.58 4.84 19.44
N ASN A 48 4.54 5.10 20.30
CA ASN A 48 4.94 4.12 21.30
C ASN A 48 3.81 4.06 22.33
N VAL A 49 2.97 3.03 22.25
CA VAL A 49 1.89 2.76 23.23
C VAL A 49 2.46 2.24 24.57
N GLY A 50 3.70 2.62 24.91
CA GLY A 50 4.42 2.18 26.09
C GLY A 50 5.12 3.35 26.79
N PRO A 51 5.55 3.16 28.05
CA PRO A 51 6.20 4.20 28.85
C PRO A 51 7.43 4.80 28.13
N LEU A 52 7.71 6.09 28.34
CA LEU A 52 8.86 6.81 27.74
C LEU A 52 10.19 6.10 28.01
N GLU A 53 10.32 5.43 29.15
CA GLU A 53 11.48 4.63 29.54
C GLU A 53 11.68 3.39 28.65
N ALA A 54 10.63 2.95 27.96
CA ALA A 54 10.70 1.88 26.97
C ALA A 54 11.13 2.40 25.59
N ALA A 55 11.33 3.69 25.35
CA ALA A 55 11.91 4.16 24.09
C ALA A 55 13.38 3.75 23.95
N LEU A 56 13.83 3.45 22.72
CA LEU A 56 15.26 3.22 22.45
C LEU A 56 16.11 4.47 22.75
N PHE A 57 15.53 5.66 22.54
CA PHE A 57 16.14 6.95 22.86
C PHE A 57 15.16 7.84 23.63
N PRO A 58 15.05 7.71 24.96
CA PRO A 58 14.03 8.42 25.75
C PRO A 58 14.07 9.95 25.64
N GLY A 59 15.27 10.53 25.55
CA GLY A 59 15.44 11.98 25.39
C GLY A 59 14.91 12.51 24.05
N LEU A 60 15.01 11.70 22.98
CA LEU A 60 14.46 12.03 21.67
C LEU A 60 12.93 11.89 21.67
N ALA A 61 12.41 10.82 22.29
CA ALA A 61 10.96 10.63 22.46
C ALA A 61 10.32 11.82 23.18
N ALA A 62 10.90 12.21 24.33
CA ALA A 62 10.41 13.37 25.08
C ALA A 62 10.55 14.70 24.30
N LEU A 63 11.53 14.83 23.40
CA LEU A 63 11.63 16.00 22.52
C LEU A 63 10.51 16.00 21.47
N GLN A 64 10.24 14.86 20.86
CA GLN A 64 9.16 14.69 19.89
C GLN A 64 7.80 15.04 20.51
N ASP A 65 7.51 14.55 21.72
CA ASP A 65 6.26 14.85 22.43
C ASP A 65 6.10 16.36 22.68
N ARG A 66 7.15 17.02 23.17
CA ARG A 66 7.16 18.48 23.38
C ARG A 66 6.98 19.27 22.08
N LEU A 67 7.59 18.82 20.98
CA LEU A 67 7.39 19.43 19.67
C LEU A 67 5.93 19.28 19.23
N GLU A 68 5.33 18.12 19.48
CA GLU A 68 3.95 17.84 19.11
C GLU A 68 2.95 18.67 19.91
N GLU A 69 3.20 18.89 21.21
CA GLU A 69 2.46 19.85 22.04
C GLU A 69 2.56 21.29 21.48
N GLN A 70 3.72 21.66 20.95
CA GLN A 70 3.93 22.94 20.27
C GLN A 70 3.35 22.99 18.84
N GLY A 71 2.70 21.91 18.40
CA GLY A 71 2.05 21.77 17.10
C GLY A 71 3.00 21.41 15.97
N TRP A 72 4.14 20.79 16.25
CA TRP A 72 5.09 20.27 15.29
C TRP A 72 5.12 18.74 15.33
N LEU A 73 4.86 18.09 14.20
CA LEU A 73 5.03 16.66 14.05
C LEU A 73 6.41 16.40 13.45
N VAL A 74 7.22 15.56 14.09
CA VAL A 74 8.51 15.10 13.54
C VAL A 74 8.60 13.61 13.77
N ARG A 75 8.56 12.82 12.70
CA ARG A 75 8.67 11.36 12.74
C ARG A 75 9.63 10.88 11.65
N GLY A 76 10.24 9.73 11.86
CA GLY A 76 11.15 9.15 10.88
C GLY A 76 11.07 7.63 10.87
N GLN A 77 11.27 7.07 9.69
CA GLN A 77 11.31 5.63 9.47
C GLN A 77 12.39 5.32 8.43
N ALA A 78 13.14 4.24 8.63
CA ALA A 78 14.07 3.72 7.65
C ALA A 78 13.81 2.24 7.45
N ILE A 79 13.77 1.82 6.19
CA ILE A 79 13.46 0.46 5.75
C ILE A 79 14.59 -0.05 4.87
N PHE A 80 15.07 -1.27 5.16
CA PHE A 80 15.96 -2.01 4.28
C PHE A 80 15.34 -3.38 4.00
N ILE A 81 15.21 -3.74 2.71
CA ILE A 81 14.75 -5.05 2.29
C ILE A 81 15.84 -5.72 1.47
N LEU A 82 16.30 -6.89 1.91
CA LEU A 82 17.09 -7.80 1.07
C LEU A 82 16.16 -8.88 0.52
N GLN A 83 16.11 -9.04 -0.79
CA GLN A 83 15.30 -10.07 -1.46
C GLN A 83 16.14 -10.90 -2.42
N GLY A 84 15.84 -12.18 -2.57
CA GLY A 84 16.55 -13.02 -3.52
C GLY A 84 15.84 -14.32 -3.84
N HIS A 85 16.33 -14.97 -4.89
CA HIS A 85 15.89 -16.31 -5.26
C HIS A 85 17.05 -17.15 -5.81
N PRO A 86 17.01 -18.47 -5.60
CA PRO A 86 17.96 -19.38 -6.26
C PRO A 86 17.67 -19.46 -7.75
N ARG A 87 18.53 -20.15 -8.48
CA ARG A 87 18.26 -20.48 -9.88
C ARG A 87 16.98 -21.32 -9.97
N PHE A 88 16.10 -20.99 -10.91
CA PHE A 88 14.91 -21.77 -11.21
C PHE A 88 14.81 -22.07 -12.72
N HIS A 89 13.96 -23.04 -13.08
CA HIS A 89 13.73 -23.36 -14.48
C HIS A 89 12.68 -22.42 -15.10
N SER A 90 13.03 -21.76 -16.19
CA SER A 90 12.08 -20.99 -17.02
C SER A 90 12.12 -21.53 -18.46
N PRO A 91 11.04 -22.12 -18.98
CA PRO A 91 11.03 -22.75 -20.30
C PRO A 91 11.13 -21.74 -21.46
N TYR A 92 10.85 -20.46 -21.19
CA TYR A 92 11.01 -19.33 -22.11
C TYR A 92 11.40 -18.09 -21.31
N ARG A 93 11.94 -17.08 -22.00
CA ARG A 93 12.37 -15.80 -21.41
C ARG A 93 12.28 -14.71 -22.47
N GLY A 94 11.79 -13.54 -22.06
CA GLY A 94 11.83 -12.30 -22.82
C GLY A 94 12.09 -11.10 -21.91
N GLU A 95 11.83 -9.90 -22.42
CA GLU A 95 12.19 -8.64 -21.78
C GLU A 95 11.49 -8.42 -20.42
N GLY A 96 10.19 -8.67 -20.34
CA GLY A 96 9.40 -8.58 -19.10
C GLY A 96 9.37 -9.89 -18.30
N SER A 97 10.40 -10.74 -18.42
CA SER A 97 10.55 -11.96 -17.60
C SER A 97 11.38 -11.72 -16.34
N LEU A 98 10.98 -12.37 -15.25
CA LEU A 98 11.84 -12.59 -14.10
C LEU A 98 13.01 -13.49 -14.53
N SER A 99 14.23 -13.05 -14.33
CA SER A 99 15.44 -13.81 -14.66
C SER A 99 15.46 -15.15 -13.91
N PRO A 100 15.71 -16.29 -14.58
CA PRO A 100 15.83 -17.60 -13.94
C PRO A 100 17.17 -17.81 -13.22
N ALA A 101 18.17 -16.97 -13.47
CA ALA A 101 19.46 -17.06 -12.80
C ALA A 101 19.34 -16.64 -11.33
N ALA A 102 20.10 -17.30 -10.44
CA ALA A 102 20.14 -16.90 -9.03
C ALA A 102 20.49 -15.41 -8.93
N ASN A 103 19.71 -14.68 -8.14
CA ASN A 103 19.85 -13.23 -8.01
C ASN A 103 19.40 -12.77 -6.62
N ALA A 104 20.07 -11.74 -6.12
CA ALA A 104 19.69 -11.03 -4.92
C ALA A 104 19.76 -9.53 -5.19
N ARG A 105 18.81 -8.79 -4.63
CA ARG A 105 18.71 -7.35 -4.71
C ARG A 105 18.30 -6.80 -3.35
N ASN A 106 18.57 -5.53 -3.13
CA ASN A 106 18.05 -4.82 -1.98
C ASN A 106 17.37 -3.53 -2.40
N THR A 107 16.50 -3.07 -1.52
CA THR A 107 15.93 -1.72 -1.51
C THR A 107 16.18 -1.11 -0.15
N PHE A 108 16.35 0.20 -0.15
CA PHE A 108 16.47 1.02 1.04
C PHE A 108 15.60 2.26 0.86
N SER A 109 14.82 2.60 1.88
CA SER A 109 14.10 3.86 1.98
C SER A 109 14.31 4.47 3.37
N ALA A 110 14.31 5.79 3.44
CA ALA A 110 14.31 6.53 4.69
C ALA A 110 13.43 7.78 4.52
N ASP A 111 12.44 7.91 5.39
CA ASP A 111 11.42 8.93 5.37
C ASP A 111 11.57 9.82 6.61
N LEU A 112 11.44 11.13 6.40
CA LEU A 112 11.30 12.14 7.44
C LEU A 112 9.96 12.84 7.24
N VAL A 113 9.03 12.57 8.14
CA VAL A 113 7.71 13.20 8.18
C VAL A 113 7.77 14.43 9.07
N LEU A 114 7.47 15.57 8.48
CA LEU A 114 7.35 16.86 9.14
C LEU A 114 5.91 17.34 9.03
N GLY A 115 5.34 17.79 10.13
CA GLY A 115 3.99 18.34 10.15
C GLY A 115 3.86 19.58 11.00
N ARG A 116 2.85 20.39 10.69
CA ARG A 116 2.55 21.61 11.43
C ARG A 116 1.04 21.77 11.59
N ARG A 117 0.58 21.95 12.83
CA ARG A 117 -0.77 22.47 13.10
C ARG A 117 -0.82 23.94 12.71
N LEU A 118 -1.76 24.30 11.84
CA LEU A 118 -1.89 25.65 11.31
C LEU A 118 -2.95 26.44 12.07
N TRP A 119 -4.14 25.88 12.16
CA TRP A 119 -5.28 26.36 12.93
C TRP A 119 -6.09 25.15 13.41
N GLU A 120 -7.22 25.38 14.07
CA GLU A 120 -8.05 24.31 14.61
C GLU A 120 -8.45 23.29 13.52
N GLY A 121 -8.06 22.03 13.73
CA GLY A 121 -8.31 20.93 12.81
C GLY A 121 -7.46 20.93 11.52
N ALA A 122 -6.59 21.91 11.29
CA ALA A 122 -5.78 22.00 10.09
C ALA A 122 -4.32 21.63 10.29
N GLU A 123 -3.83 20.74 9.44
CA GLU A 123 -2.51 20.14 9.49
C GLU A 123 -1.86 20.20 8.11
N LEU A 124 -0.64 20.70 8.02
CA LEU A 124 0.23 20.54 6.85
C LEU A 124 1.19 19.37 7.14
N ILE A 125 1.27 18.40 6.24
CA ILE A 125 2.19 17.26 6.32
C ILE A 125 3.10 17.24 5.10
N ILE A 126 4.39 17.03 5.34
CA ILE A 126 5.44 16.87 4.33
C ILE A 126 6.23 15.61 4.67
N ASP A 127 6.43 14.77 3.68
CA ASP A 127 7.25 13.56 3.78
C ASP A 127 8.43 13.70 2.81
N ALA A 128 9.63 13.77 3.39
CA ALA A 128 10.88 13.88 2.66
C ALA A 128 11.60 12.53 2.68
N SER A 129 11.79 11.92 1.51
CA SER A 129 12.21 10.53 1.39
C SER A 129 13.50 10.38 0.58
N ILE A 130 14.33 9.45 0.99
CA ILE A 130 15.48 8.96 0.24
C ILE A 130 15.22 7.50 -0.12
N THR A 131 15.45 7.11 -1.37
CA THR A 131 15.36 5.72 -1.82
C THR A 131 16.61 5.27 -2.57
N ARG A 132 16.95 3.99 -2.47
CA ARG A 132 18.03 3.33 -3.23
C ARG A 132 17.69 1.87 -3.47
N GLY A 133 18.16 1.31 -4.59
CA GLY A 133 18.15 -0.12 -4.85
C GLY A 133 17.20 -0.49 -5.97
N PHE A 134 17.01 -1.80 -6.17
CA PHE A 134 16.29 -2.36 -7.30
C PHE A 134 15.42 -3.53 -6.86
N GLY A 135 14.27 -3.70 -7.50
CA GLY A 135 13.57 -4.98 -7.48
C GLY A 135 14.34 -6.07 -8.23
N LEU A 136 13.98 -7.33 -7.97
CA LEU A 136 14.42 -8.47 -8.78
C LEU A 136 13.98 -8.25 -10.23
N SER A 137 14.90 -8.45 -11.16
CA SER A 137 14.70 -8.19 -12.60
C SER A 137 14.09 -6.82 -12.90
N ASN A 138 14.44 -5.81 -12.08
CA ASN A 138 13.94 -4.45 -12.19
C ASN A 138 12.39 -4.36 -12.07
N SER A 139 11.83 -5.16 -11.17
CA SER A 139 10.39 -5.23 -10.90
C SER A 139 9.55 -5.71 -12.09
N THR A 140 10.10 -6.64 -12.88
CA THR A 140 9.40 -7.29 -14.00
C THR A 140 9.23 -8.80 -13.79
N GLY A 141 8.22 -9.35 -14.47
CA GLY A 141 7.98 -10.78 -14.58
C GLY A 141 7.14 -11.44 -13.49
N ILE A 142 6.66 -10.66 -12.51
CA ILE A 142 5.70 -11.05 -11.47
C ILE A 142 4.71 -9.89 -11.30
N ALA A 143 3.41 -10.10 -11.50
CA ALA A 143 2.42 -9.03 -11.40
C ALA A 143 2.14 -8.63 -9.94
N ALA A 144 2.00 -9.61 -9.05
CA ALA A 144 2.00 -9.46 -7.60
C ALA A 144 3.44 -9.46 -7.11
N PHE A 145 4.16 -8.36 -7.33
CA PHE A 145 5.57 -8.28 -7.02
C PHE A 145 5.84 -8.41 -5.50
N PRO A 146 6.88 -9.15 -5.07
CA PRO A 146 7.07 -9.53 -3.66
C PRO A 146 7.73 -8.45 -2.77
N ASN A 147 7.86 -7.20 -3.24
CA ASN A 147 8.45 -6.11 -2.46
C ASN A 147 7.82 -4.77 -2.84
N ASN A 148 7.15 -4.15 -1.88
CA ASN A 148 6.48 -2.86 -2.05
C ASN A 148 7.44 -1.67 -2.14
N GLU A 149 8.64 -1.76 -1.55
CA GLU A 149 9.69 -0.74 -1.63
C GLU A 149 10.49 -0.79 -2.94
N ALA A 150 10.23 -1.78 -3.80
CA ALA A 150 10.88 -1.94 -5.09
C ALA A 150 10.12 -1.23 -6.22
N PHE A 151 10.23 0.11 -6.27
CA PHE A 151 9.71 0.88 -7.39
C PHE A 151 10.30 0.40 -8.73
N ARG A 152 9.55 0.53 -9.83
CA ARG A 152 10.05 0.24 -11.19
C ARG A 152 11.20 1.16 -11.63
N LEU A 153 11.49 2.19 -10.84
CA LEU A 153 12.55 3.18 -11.05
C LEU A 153 13.64 3.04 -9.99
N GLY A 154 14.20 1.84 -9.87
CA GLY A 154 15.32 1.59 -8.98
C GLY A 154 16.53 2.47 -9.32
N THR A 155 17.33 2.80 -8.30
CA THR A 155 18.51 3.67 -8.43
C THR A 155 19.72 3.05 -7.76
N THR A 156 20.89 3.21 -8.39
CA THR A 156 22.17 2.79 -7.78
C THR A 156 22.58 3.73 -6.66
N GLU A 157 22.37 5.03 -6.86
CA GLU A 157 22.67 6.09 -5.90
C GLU A 157 21.42 6.47 -5.10
N PRO A 158 21.56 6.92 -3.83
CA PRO A 158 20.46 7.47 -3.07
C PRO A 158 19.77 8.61 -3.83
N TYR A 159 18.46 8.48 -4.01
CA TYR A 159 17.64 9.46 -4.70
C TYR A 159 16.68 10.12 -3.71
N PHE A 160 16.77 11.44 -3.59
CA PHE A 160 15.86 12.24 -2.79
C PHE A 160 14.58 12.59 -3.56
N TYR A 161 13.43 12.45 -2.92
CA TYR A 161 12.15 12.87 -3.46
C TYR A 161 11.16 13.19 -2.34
N VAL A 162 10.05 13.83 -2.71
CA VAL A 162 8.98 14.19 -1.78
C VAL A 162 7.74 13.37 -2.13
N PRO A 163 7.51 12.21 -1.48
CA PRO A 163 6.32 11.39 -1.69
C PRO A 163 5.02 12.11 -1.32
N ARG A 164 5.01 12.85 -0.20
CA ARG A 164 3.79 13.49 0.32
C ARG A 164 4.00 14.97 0.64
N VAL A 165 3.03 15.78 0.22
CA VAL A 165 2.84 17.16 0.65
C VAL A 165 1.35 17.43 0.60
N PHE A 166 0.67 17.50 1.73
CA PHE A 166 -0.77 17.73 1.75
C PHE A 166 -1.22 18.60 2.93
N LEU A 167 -2.30 19.33 2.69
CA LEU A 167 -3.07 20.00 3.70
C LEU A 167 -4.26 19.11 4.06
N ARG A 168 -4.49 18.91 5.35
CA ARG A 168 -5.62 18.17 5.90
C ARG A 168 -6.42 19.09 6.82
N GLN A 169 -7.75 19.17 6.61
CA GLN A 169 -8.69 19.83 7.52
C GLN A 169 -9.62 18.77 8.10
N THR A 170 -9.67 18.67 9.43
CA THR A 170 -10.66 17.89 10.16
C THR A 170 -11.70 18.84 10.75
N ILE A 171 -12.98 18.56 10.53
CA ILE A 171 -14.11 19.29 11.08
C ILE A 171 -14.88 18.33 11.97
N GLY A 172 -14.91 18.60 13.27
CA GLY A 172 -15.69 17.82 14.22
C GLY A 172 -17.19 18.07 14.03
N LEU A 173 -17.96 17.00 13.95
CA LEU A 173 -19.42 17.01 13.89
C LEU A 173 -20.04 16.49 15.20
N SER A 174 -19.23 15.87 16.07
CA SER A 174 -19.58 15.47 17.43
C SER A 174 -18.59 16.01 18.47
N GLY A 175 -19.03 16.15 19.72
CA GLY A 175 -18.16 16.39 20.87
C GLY A 175 -17.50 15.13 21.44
N ASP A 176 -17.99 13.94 21.09
CA ASP A 176 -17.40 12.67 21.46
C ASP A 176 -16.03 12.51 20.82
N MET A 177 -14.99 12.35 21.63
CA MET A 177 -13.62 12.14 21.16
C MET A 177 -13.28 10.65 21.24
N VAL A 178 -12.59 10.14 20.22
CA VAL A 178 -12.04 8.79 20.20
C VAL A 178 -10.52 8.86 20.08
N PRO A 179 -9.78 7.91 20.68
CA PRO A 179 -8.34 7.79 20.44
C PRO A 179 -8.07 7.82 18.94
N ASN A 180 -7.04 8.56 18.53
CA ASN A 180 -6.61 8.50 17.14
C ASN A 180 -6.07 7.09 16.86
N GLU A 181 -6.41 6.56 15.69
CA GLU A 181 -5.74 5.35 15.19
C GLU A 181 -4.28 5.73 14.91
N ASP A 182 -3.34 4.83 15.19
CA ASP A 182 -1.90 5.10 15.14
C ASP A 182 -1.41 5.35 13.69
N ASP A 183 -1.75 6.51 13.12
CA ASP A 183 -1.39 6.95 11.76
C ASP A 183 -0.06 7.74 11.82
N PRO A 184 1.02 7.27 11.14
CA PRO A 184 2.29 8.00 11.06
C PRO A 184 2.19 9.40 10.50
N LEU A 185 1.15 9.69 9.71
CA LEU A 185 0.92 10.94 9.01
C LEU A 185 -0.06 11.86 9.74
N ARG A 186 -0.40 11.56 11.00
CA ARG A 186 -1.34 12.35 11.80
C ARG A 186 -0.81 12.62 13.20
N PHE A 187 -1.21 13.75 13.75
CA PHE A 187 -0.96 14.07 15.15
C PHE A 187 -1.70 13.09 16.08
N SER A 188 -1.11 12.78 17.23
CA SER A 188 -1.57 11.83 18.24
C SER A 188 -2.83 12.25 19.01
N ALA A 189 -3.23 13.52 18.91
CA ALA A 189 -4.39 14.03 19.61
C ALA A 189 -5.67 13.25 19.23
N PRO A 190 -6.57 12.96 20.20
CA PRO A 190 -7.85 12.34 19.92
C PRO A 190 -8.63 13.08 18.82
N LEU A 191 -9.46 12.34 18.08
CA LEU A 191 -10.28 12.88 17.00
C LEU A 191 -11.76 12.85 17.38
N PRO A 192 -12.58 13.78 16.88
CA PRO A 192 -14.03 13.66 16.98
C PRO A 192 -14.52 12.35 16.34
N ARG A 193 -15.42 11.64 17.01
CA ARG A 193 -16.02 10.39 16.53
C ARG A 193 -16.75 10.60 15.21
N GLU A 194 -17.62 11.59 15.16
CA GLU A 194 -18.23 12.06 13.92
C GLU A 194 -17.45 13.24 13.38
N ARG A 195 -16.93 13.10 12.16
CA ARG A 195 -16.02 14.08 11.56
C ARG A 195 -16.11 14.07 10.05
N LEU A 196 -15.78 15.23 9.47
CA LEU A 196 -15.44 15.38 8.05
C LEU A 196 -13.93 15.69 7.96
N THR A 197 -13.18 14.90 7.21
CA THR A 197 -11.78 15.15 6.88
C THR A 197 -11.64 15.48 5.39
N ILE A 198 -10.89 16.53 5.08
CA ILE A 198 -10.61 16.98 3.73
C ILE A 198 -9.09 16.97 3.57
N THR A 199 -8.58 16.20 2.60
CA THR A 199 -7.15 16.11 2.31
C THR A 199 -6.90 16.58 0.88
N ILE A 200 -6.00 17.55 0.67
CA ILE A 200 -5.62 18.06 -0.65
C ILE A 200 -4.09 18.15 -0.77
N GLY A 201 -3.55 17.67 -1.87
CA GLY A 201 -2.11 17.75 -2.15
C GLY A 201 -1.59 16.51 -2.87
N LYS A 202 -0.33 16.16 -2.61
CA LYS A 202 0.33 14.96 -3.08
C LYS A 202 0.33 13.90 -1.98
N PHE A 203 -0.20 12.72 -2.27
CA PHE A 203 -0.26 11.57 -1.35
C PHE A 203 -0.53 10.28 -2.13
N SER A 204 -0.49 9.12 -1.47
CA SER A 204 -0.90 7.86 -2.10
C SER A 204 -2.41 7.69 -1.98
N VAL A 205 -3.06 7.16 -3.01
CA VAL A 205 -4.49 6.78 -2.91
C VAL A 205 -4.72 5.81 -1.74
N TRP A 206 -3.76 4.91 -1.48
CA TRP A 206 -3.84 3.97 -0.37
C TRP A 206 -3.65 4.58 1.01
N ASP A 207 -3.21 5.85 1.11
CA ASP A 207 -3.16 6.52 2.42
C ASP A 207 -4.60 6.76 2.97
N ILE A 208 -5.64 6.68 2.12
CA ILE A 208 -7.03 7.01 2.47
C ILE A 208 -8.02 5.88 2.10
N PHE A 209 -7.79 5.19 0.98
CA PHE A 209 -8.70 4.18 0.45
C PHE A 209 -8.18 2.75 0.64
N ASP A 210 -9.08 1.76 0.60
CA ASP A 210 -8.79 0.32 0.70
C ASP A 210 -8.04 -0.10 1.99
N GLY A 211 -8.23 0.67 3.06
CA GLY A 211 -7.64 0.38 4.37
C GLY A 211 -7.96 -1.04 4.83
N ASN A 212 -6.98 -1.72 5.43
CA ASN A 212 -7.18 -3.00 6.10
C ASN A 212 -6.22 -3.17 7.27
N ARG A 213 -6.76 -3.50 8.46
CA ARG A 213 -5.95 -3.64 9.68
C ARG A 213 -4.87 -4.70 9.59
N TYR A 214 -5.02 -5.73 8.76
CA TYR A 214 -4.14 -6.90 8.72
C TYR A 214 -3.26 -6.99 7.47
N ALA A 215 -3.52 -6.17 6.44
CA ALA A 215 -2.85 -6.32 5.15
C ALA A 215 -2.78 -5.03 4.32
N HIS A 216 -2.27 -3.94 4.87
CA HIS A 216 -2.17 -2.62 4.24
C HIS A 216 -0.81 -1.94 4.40
N ASP A 217 -0.07 -2.25 5.47
CA ASP A 217 1.27 -1.67 5.68
C ASP A 217 2.37 -2.60 5.14
N PRO A 218 3.06 -2.20 4.05
CA PRO A 218 4.14 -3.02 3.48
C PRO A 218 5.38 -3.15 4.36
N ARG A 219 5.48 -2.39 5.46
CA ARG A 219 6.66 -2.30 6.34
C ARG A 219 6.52 -3.10 7.63
N THR A 220 5.35 -3.69 7.89
CA THR A 220 5.12 -4.57 9.06
C THR A 220 4.25 -5.77 8.79
N GLN A 221 3.58 -5.77 7.65
CA GLN A 221 2.65 -6.82 7.28
C GLN A 221 3.22 -7.53 6.05
N PHE A 222 2.42 -7.66 5.00
CA PHE A 222 2.84 -8.28 3.76
C PHE A 222 3.60 -7.29 2.88
N MET A 223 4.64 -7.74 2.18
CA MET A 223 5.38 -6.93 1.22
C MET A 223 4.82 -7.05 -0.21
N ASN A 224 4.07 -8.10 -0.51
CA ASN A 224 3.53 -8.33 -1.84
C ASN A 224 2.51 -7.26 -2.27
N TRP A 225 2.67 -6.70 -3.47
CA TRP A 225 1.79 -5.65 -4.00
C TRP A 225 0.29 -5.98 -3.95
N ALA A 226 -0.09 -7.24 -4.19
CA ALA A 226 -1.49 -7.68 -4.22
C ALA A 226 -2.00 -8.17 -2.85
N LEU A 227 -1.13 -8.25 -1.83
CA LEU A 227 -1.53 -8.43 -0.43
C LEU A 227 -1.64 -7.09 0.30
N VAL A 228 -0.76 -6.13 -0.02
CA VAL A 228 -0.79 -4.77 0.52
C VAL A 228 -2.03 -3.99 0.06
N GLY A 229 -2.38 -4.10 -1.21
CA GLY A 229 -3.57 -3.42 -1.76
C GLY A 229 -4.34 -4.29 -2.74
N ALA A 230 -5.50 -3.81 -3.16
CA ALA A 230 -6.34 -4.48 -4.14
C ALA A 230 -5.61 -4.70 -5.48
N GLY A 231 -5.12 -5.92 -5.70
CA GLY A 231 -4.24 -6.27 -6.81
C GLY A 231 -4.78 -5.99 -8.21
N ALA A 232 -6.09 -5.88 -8.44
CA ALA A 232 -6.66 -5.51 -9.75
C ALA A 232 -7.20 -4.07 -9.82
N PHE A 233 -6.98 -3.25 -8.79
CA PHE A 233 -7.39 -1.85 -8.78
C PHE A 233 -6.24 -0.96 -9.26
N ASP A 234 -6.36 -0.44 -10.48
CA ASP A 234 -5.36 0.40 -11.15
C ASP A 234 -5.43 1.85 -10.62
N PHE A 235 -5.01 2.05 -9.37
CA PHE A 235 -5.09 3.33 -8.67
C PHE A 235 -4.23 4.41 -9.32
N ALA A 236 -4.64 5.66 -9.14
CA ALA A 236 -3.94 6.84 -9.60
C ALA A 236 -2.61 7.00 -8.88
N ALA A 237 -1.52 6.89 -9.64
CA ALA A 237 -0.18 7.09 -9.14
C ALA A 237 0.82 7.42 -10.25
N ASP A 238 1.91 8.06 -9.86
CA ASP A 238 3.15 8.07 -10.59
C ASP A 238 3.83 6.69 -10.53
N ALA A 239 4.95 6.52 -11.24
CA ALA A 239 5.73 5.27 -11.28
C ALA A 239 6.26 4.79 -9.91
N ARG A 240 6.02 5.58 -8.88
CA ARG A 240 6.61 5.52 -7.56
C ARG A 240 5.52 5.28 -6.50
N GLY A 241 4.27 5.64 -6.77
CA GLY A 241 3.10 5.27 -5.95
C GLY A 241 2.25 6.44 -5.46
N TRP A 242 2.54 7.67 -5.91
CA TRP A 242 1.89 8.89 -5.41
C TRP A 242 1.21 9.69 -6.51
N THR A 243 0.16 10.42 -6.16
CA THR A 243 -0.57 11.29 -7.08
C THR A 243 -0.93 12.61 -6.40
N TYR A 244 -1.39 13.56 -7.20
CA TYR A 244 -2.00 14.80 -6.71
C TYR A 244 -3.52 14.66 -6.76
N GLY A 245 -4.20 15.09 -5.71
CA GLY A 245 -5.65 15.05 -5.68
C GLY A 245 -6.26 15.67 -4.45
N LEU A 246 -7.56 15.43 -4.35
CA LEU A 246 -8.41 15.80 -3.22
C LEU A 246 -9.18 14.57 -2.77
N ALA A 247 -9.29 14.39 -1.46
CA ALA A 247 -10.11 13.38 -0.81
C ALA A 247 -11.00 14.02 0.26
N LEU A 248 -12.21 13.49 0.38
CA LEU A 248 -13.22 13.81 1.38
C LEU A 248 -13.58 12.53 2.12
N GLU A 249 -13.58 12.59 3.45
CA GLU A 249 -13.85 11.44 4.31
C GLU A 249 -14.85 11.87 5.38
N TRP A 250 -16.02 11.23 5.41
CA TRP A 250 -16.96 11.35 6.53
C TRP A 250 -16.98 10.03 7.29
N GLU A 251 -16.86 10.08 8.62
CA GLU A 251 -16.91 8.90 9.47
C GLU A 251 -17.69 9.21 10.75
N ASN A 252 -18.39 8.22 11.30
CA ASN A 252 -19.13 8.36 12.56
C ASN A 252 -18.94 7.18 13.55
N GLY A 253 -17.92 6.35 13.31
CA GLY A 253 -17.63 5.14 14.09
C GLY A 253 -18.48 3.91 13.71
N ILE A 254 -19.51 4.08 12.88
CA ILE A 254 -20.39 3.01 12.38
C ILE A 254 -20.24 2.87 10.86
N TRP A 255 -20.15 4.01 10.19
CA TRP A 255 -19.94 4.13 8.75
C TRP A 255 -18.74 5.02 8.46
N GLY A 256 -18.10 4.74 7.33
CA GLY A 256 -17.17 5.63 6.66
C GLY A 256 -17.61 5.83 5.22
N LEU A 257 -17.57 7.07 4.73
CA LEU A 257 -17.83 7.42 3.35
C LEU A 257 -16.65 8.22 2.84
N ARG A 258 -16.00 7.75 1.78
CA ARG A 258 -14.86 8.45 1.17
C ARG A 258 -15.11 8.72 -0.29
N ALA A 259 -14.67 9.88 -0.75
CA ALA A 259 -14.69 10.27 -2.15
C ALA A 259 -13.39 10.97 -2.51
N GLY A 260 -12.82 10.65 -3.66
CA GLY A 260 -11.55 11.23 -4.09
C GLY A 260 -11.50 11.51 -5.58
N ALA A 261 -10.72 12.53 -5.96
CA ALA A 261 -10.44 12.90 -7.34
C ALA A 261 -8.94 13.15 -7.51
N PHE A 262 -8.33 12.45 -8.47
CA PHE A 262 -6.87 12.32 -8.59
C PHE A 262 -6.38 12.52 -10.02
N GLN A 263 -5.18 13.06 -10.15
CA GLN A 263 -4.44 13.02 -11.41
C GLN A 263 -4.01 11.58 -11.74
N VAL A 264 -3.87 11.28 -13.02
CA VAL A 264 -3.36 9.99 -13.52
C VAL A 264 -2.05 10.20 -14.25
N ALA A 265 -1.23 9.15 -14.36
CA ALA A 265 0.02 9.22 -15.10
C ALA A 265 -0.20 9.59 -16.59
N ARG A 266 0.69 10.40 -17.16
CA ARG A 266 0.65 10.83 -18.57
C ARG A 266 0.96 9.69 -19.54
N ARG A 267 1.84 8.78 -19.12
CA ARG A 267 2.22 7.54 -19.81
C ARG A 267 2.10 6.38 -18.84
N VAL A 268 2.09 5.15 -19.37
CA VAL A 268 2.03 3.95 -18.53
C VAL A 268 3.15 3.99 -17.49
N ASN A 269 2.76 3.86 -16.21
CA ASN A 269 3.60 3.83 -15.02
C ASN A 269 4.78 4.82 -15.12
N SER A 270 4.47 6.10 -15.36
CA SER A 270 5.46 7.17 -15.54
C SER A 270 5.45 8.16 -14.38
N LEU A 271 6.58 8.85 -14.14
CA LEU A 271 6.70 9.86 -13.08
C LEU A 271 5.83 11.09 -13.29
N PHE A 272 5.47 11.40 -14.54
CA PHE A 272 4.80 12.65 -14.87
C PHE A 272 3.29 12.46 -14.94
N MET A 273 2.55 13.27 -14.18
CA MET A 273 1.10 13.31 -14.25
C MET A 273 0.61 13.93 -15.57
N ASP A 274 -0.57 13.52 -16.01
CA ASP A 274 -1.21 14.15 -17.16
C ASP A 274 -1.73 15.54 -16.77
N PRO A 275 -1.33 16.59 -17.51
CA PRO A 275 -1.75 17.96 -17.19
C PRO A 275 -3.21 18.25 -17.55
N ALA A 276 -3.88 17.39 -18.33
CA ALA A 276 -5.24 17.62 -18.80
C ALA A 276 -6.30 17.15 -17.78
N LEU A 277 -6.42 17.82 -16.63
CA LEU A 277 -7.26 17.44 -15.49
C LEU A 277 -8.73 17.10 -15.82
N THR A 278 -9.34 17.75 -16.82
CA THR A 278 -10.73 17.49 -17.23
C THR A 278 -10.87 16.27 -18.17
N ARG A 279 -9.76 15.77 -18.70
CA ARG A 279 -9.69 14.63 -19.63
C ARG A 279 -9.00 13.41 -19.04
N ALA A 280 -8.08 13.64 -18.12
CA ALA A 280 -7.22 12.65 -17.49
C ALA A 280 -7.41 12.74 -15.97
N TRP A 281 -8.13 11.77 -15.40
CA TRP A 281 -8.49 11.80 -13.99
C TRP A 281 -8.86 10.41 -13.50
N GLN A 282 -8.85 10.22 -12.18
CA GLN A 282 -9.47 9.10 -11.52
C GLN A 282 -10.38 9.63 -10.41
N VAL A 283 -11.60 9.11 -10.33
CA VAL A 283 -12.48 9.32 -9.19
C VAL A 283 -12.71 8.00 -8.47
N ILE A 284 -12.75 8.06 -7.15
CA ILE A 284 -12.94 6.91 -6.28
C ILE A 284 -14.05 7.23 -5.29
N GLY A 285 -14.94 6.27 -5.06
CA GLY A 285 -15.91 6.30 -3.96
C GLY A 285 -15.76 5.03 -3.14
N GLU A 286 -15.84 5.16 -1.83
CA GLU A 286 -15.73 4.06 -0.87
C GLU A 286 -16.80 4.18 0.21
N VAL A 287 -17.38 3.04 0.57
CA VAL A 287 -18.32 2.91 1.68
C VAL A 287 -17.84 1.82 2.62
N ASP A 288 -17.65 2.18 3.88
CA ASP A 288 -17.23 1.31 4.96
C ASP A 288 -18.37 1.08 5.93
N ARG A 289 -18.56 -0.18 6.33
CA ARG A 289 -19.38 -0.56 7.49
C ARG A 289 -18.49 -1.17 8.55
N PHE A 290 -18.41 -0.54 9.72
CA PHE A 290 -17.75 -1.06 10.92
C PHE A 290 -18.73 -1.81 11.80
N TYR A 291 -18.41 -3.03 12.21
CA TYR A 291 -19.33 -3.87 12.99
C TYR A 291 -18.57 -4.71 14.01
N GLU A 292 -19.31 -5.39 14.87
CA GLU A 292 -18.76 -6.34 15.84
C GLU A 292 -19.46 -7.69 15.72
N ILE A 293 -18.68 -8.77 15.74
CA ILE A 293 -19.19 -10.14 15.84
C ILE A 293 -18.66 -10.72 17.14
N GLY A 294 -19.55 -11.04 18.09
CA GLY A 294 -19.14 -11.53 19.41
C GLY A 294 -18.27 -10.55 20.20
N GLY A 295 -18.51 -9.24 20.06
CA GLY A 295 -17.72 -8.17 20.68
C GLY A 295 -16.34 -7.94 20.03
N ARG A 296 -16.10 -8.52 18.83
CA ARG A 296 -14.84 -8.39 18.10
C ARG A 296 -15.01 -7.53 16.87
N PRO A 297 -14.19 -6.48 16.68
CA PRO A 297 -14.35 -5.52 15.60
C PRO A 297 -14.05 -6.15 14.24
N GLY A 298 -14.85 -5.78 13.25
CA GLY A 298 -14.70 -6.11 11.85
C GLY A 298 -15.13 -4.94 10.96
N ALA A 299 -14.76 -5.01 9.69
CA ALA A 299 -15.19 -4.03 8.70
C ALA A 299 -15.43 -4.70 7.35
N VAL A 300 -16.35 -4.13 6.58
CA VAL A 300 -16.54 -4.42 5.16
C VAL A 300 -16.53 -3.11 4.39
N ARG A 301 -15.75 -3.07 3.31
CA ARG A 301 -15.50 -1.88 2.50
C ARG A 301 -15.80 -2.19 1.05
N LEU A 302 -16.60 -1.35 0.41
CA LEU A 302 -16.90 -1.42 -1.02
C LEU A 302 -16.33 -0.18 -1.69
N LEU A 303 -15.34 -0.39 -2.55
CA LEU A 303 -14.76 0.67 -3.37
C LEU A 303 -15.22 0.55 -4.82
N TYR A 304 -15.46 1.70 -5.43
CA TYR A 304 -15.62 1.85 -6.87
C TYR A 304 -14.66 2.92 -7.38
N GLY A 305 -13.99 2.62 -8.49
CA GLY A 305 -13.09 3.54 -9.18
C GLY A 305 -13.49 3.70 -10.64
N ALA A 306 -13.47 4.94 -11.12
CA ALA A 306 -13.54 5.27 -12.54
C ALA A 306 -12.28 6.06 -12.93
N SER A 307 -11.49 5.50 -13.83
CA SER A 307 -10.25 6.11 -14.30
C SER A 307 -10.33 6.42 -15.78
N ARG A 308 -10.16 7.70 -16.13
CA ARG A 308 -10.02 8.15 -17.51
C ARG A 308 -8.57 8.52 -17.76
N ALA A 309 -7.87 7.73 -18.55
CA ALA A 309 -6.44 7.90 -18.83
C ALA A 309 -6.13 7.65 -20.31
N ARG A 310 -4.89 7.91 -20.75
CA ARG A 310 -4.42 7.58 -22.11
C ARG A 310 -4.18 6.09 -22.31
N GLN A 311 -5.03 5.24 -21.75
CA GLN A 311 -4.95 3.81 -21.96
C GLN A 311 -5.44 3.46 -23.37
N SER A 312 -4.81 2.47 -23.99
CA SER A 312 -5.31 1.86 -25.23
C SER A 312 -6.27 0.72 -24.92
N THR A 313 -7.29 0.54 -25.77
CA THR A 313 -7.97 -0.74 -25.88
C THR A 313 -7.03 -1.76 -26.51
N TRP A 314 -7.28 -3.04 -26.27
CA TRP A 314 -6.45 -4.10 -26.85
C TRP A 314 -6.43 -4.07 -28.38
N GLY A 315 -7.58 -3.79 -29.02
CA GLY A 315 -7.67 -3.67 -30.48
C GLY A 315 -6.83 -2.53 -31.06
N GLU A 316 -6.72 -1.40 -30.35
CA GLU A 316 -5.87 -0.28 -30.76
C GLU A 316 -4.38 -0.65 -30.70
N LEU A 317 -3.95 -1.45 -29.72
CA LEU A 317 -2.57 -1.95 -29.66
C LEU A 317 -2.25 -2.90 -30.83
N PHE A 318 -3.20 -3.75 -31.21
CA PHE A 318 -3.04 -4.60 -32.40
C PHE A 318 -3.00 -3.79 -33.70
N ALA A 319 -3.77 -2.71 -33.80
CA ALA A 319 -3.83 -1.88 -35.00
C ALA A 319 -2.61 -0.95 -35.14
N ASN A 320 -2.12 -0.39 -34.03
CA ASN A 320 -1.05 0.61 -34.03
C ASN A 320 0.35 0.00 -33.77
N GLY A 321 0.43 -1.31 -33.50
CA GLY A 321 1.65 -2.00 -33.11
C GLY A 321 1.92 -1.94 -31.60
N PHE A 322 2.59 -2.98 -31.07
CA PHE A 322 2.78 -3.14 -29.62
C PHE A 322 3.69 -2.09 -28.98
N ASP A 323 4.58 -1.46 -29.75
CA ASP A 323 5.40 -0.34 -29.29
C ASP A 323 4.57 0.88 -28.85
N SER A 324 3.28 0.93 -29.22
CA SER A 324 2.34 1.96 -28.77
C SER A 324 1.82 1.76 -27.34
N PHE A 325 2.17 0.64 -26.66
CA PHE A 325 1.76 0.35 -25.28
C PHE A 325 2.15 1.48 -24.32
N ASP A 326 3.39 1.96 -24.42
CA ASP A 326 3.94 2.99 -23.54
C ASP A 326 3.39 4.39 -23.79
N ARG A 327 2.94 4.65 -25.02
CA ARG A 327 2.54 5.97 -25.51
C ARG A 327 1.32 5.81 -26.38
N ASN A 328 0.14 5.94 -25.79
CA ASN A 328 -1.09 6.13 -26.56
C ASN A 328 -1.26 7.62 -26.91
N PRO A 329 -1.01 8.05 -28.15
CA PRO A 329 -1.29 9.42 -28.58
C PRO A 329 -2.78 9.65 -28.90
N SER A 330 -3.56 8.58 -29.03
CA SER A 330 -4.83 8.54 -29.77
C SER A 330 -6.07 8.88 -28.93
N GLY A 331 -5.91 9.20 -27.64
CA GLY A 331 -6.97 9.79 -26.81
C GLY A 331 -7.04 9.23 -25.39
N TYR A 332 -8.23 9.33 -24.79
CA TYR A 332 -8.50 8.88 -23.43
C TYR A 332 -9.57 7.79 -23.42
N ARG A 333 -9.40 6.78 -22.57
CA ARG A 333 -10.37 5.71 -22.36
C ARG A 333 -10.76 5.65 -20.89
N LEU A 334 -11.99 5.23 -20.64
CA LEU A 334 -12.53 5.04 -19.30
C LEU A 334 -12.34 3.58 -18.90
N LYS A 335 -11.91 3.35 -17.66
CA LYS A 335 -11.81 2.05 -17.01
C LYS A 335 -12.60 2.09 -15.70
N HIS A 336 -13.36 1.03 -15.47
CA HIS A 336 -14.13 0.82 -14.24
C HIS A 336 -13.50 -0.26 -13.39
N MET A 337 -13.52 -0.05 -12.07
CA MET A 337 -12.85 -0.90 -11.08
C MET A 337 -13.69 -1.01 -9.83
N VAL A 338 -13.67 -2.17 -9.18
CA VAL A 338 -14.39 -2.45 -7.94
C VAL A 338 -13.51 -3.26 -6.99
N VAL A 339 -13.59 -2.96 -5.71
CA VAL A 339 -12.97 -3.74 -4.63
C VAL A 339 -14.01 -4.04 -3.56
N LEU A 340 -14.05 -5.29 -3.10
CA LEU A 340 -14.66 -5.65 -1.82
C LEU A 340 -13.54 -6.07 -0.86
N ASN A 341 -13.40 -5.35 0.24
CA ASN A 341 -12.38 -5.58 1.25
C ASN A 341 -13.06 -5.90 2.59
N LEU A 342 -12.64 -6.99 3.23
CA LEU A 342 -13.18 -7.48 4.49
C LEU A 342 -12.05 -7.71 5.50
N GLU A 343 -12.34 -7.42 6.76
CA GLU A 343 -11.48 -7.75 7.89
C GLU A 343 -12.31 -8.14 9.11
N GLN A 344 -11.77 -9.05 9.92
CA GLN A 344 -12.41 -9.48 11.15
C GLN A 344 -11.37 -9.88 12.19
N GLU A 345 -11.53 -9.41 13.41
CA GLU A 345 -10.85 -9.97 14.58
C GLU A 345 -11.54 -11.29 14.96
N ILE A 346 -10.79 -12.40 14.97
CA ILE A 346 -11.31 -13.76 15.23
C ILE A 346 -11.16 -14.13 16.70
N THR A 347 -9.98 -13.87 17.26
CA THR A 347 -9.65 -13.97 18.69
C THR A 347 -8.85 -12.75 19.11
N ASP A 348 -8.56 -12.60 20.40
CA ASP A 348 -7.81 -11.41 20.87
C ASP A 348 -6.44 -11.31 20.20
N ASP A 349 -5.86 -12.41 19.75
CA ASP A 349 -4.55 -12.46 19.08
C ASP A 349 -4.59 -12.84 17.59
N LEU A 350 -5.74 -13.25 17.03
CA LEU A 350 -5.86 -13.66 15.63
C LEU A 350 -6.84 -12.78 14.88
N GLY A 351 -6.41 -12.26 13.74
CA GLY A 351 -7.29 -11.60 12.78
C GLY A 351 -7.17 -12.16 11.37
N ALA A 352 -8.17 -11.86 10.56
CA ALA A 352 -8.28 -12.32 9.20
C ALA A 352 -8.69 -11.18 8.26
N PHE A 353 -8.25 -11.28 7.01
CA PHE A 353 -8.70 -10.40 5.93
C PHE A 353 -9.02 -11.18 4.66
N ALA A 354 -9.85 -10.57 3.81
CA ALA A 354 -10.07 -11.00 2.45
C ALA A 354 -10.32 -9.79 1.55
N ARG A 355 -9.83 -9.83 0.31
CA ARG A 355 -10.12 -8.84 -0.73
C ARG A 355 -10.50 -9.52 -2.04
N LEU A 356 -11.51 -8.98 -2.69
CA LEU A 356 -11.85 -9.24 -4.08
C LEU A 356 -11.64 -7.95 -4.85
N SER A 357 -10.89 -7.99 -5.95
CA SER A 357 -10.67 -6.82 -6.79
C SER A 357 -10.88 -7.17 -8.26
N TRP A 358 -11.40 -6.20 -9.01
CA TRP A 358 -11.75 -6.37 -10.41
C TRP A 358 -11.62 -5.05 -11.15
N ASN A 359 -11.19 -5.12 -12.40
CA ASN A 359 -11.40 -4.08 -13.39
C ASN A 359 -11.97 -4.67 -14.68
N ASP A 360 -12.56 -3.81 -15.51
CA ASP A 360 -13.27 -4.23 -16.73
C ASP A 360 -12.39 -4.94 -17.77
N GLY A 361 -11.05 -4.81 -17.67
CA GLY A 361 -10.08 -5.42 -18.56
C GLY A 361 -10.26 -5.06 -20.04
N ARG A 362 -10.92 -3.93 -20.35
CA ARG A 362 -11.17 -3.46 -21.73
C ARG A 362 -9.98 -2.69 -22.29
N THR A 363 -9.16 -2.14 -21.41
CA THR A 363 -7.98 -1.34 -21.71
C THR A 363 -6.76 -1.85 -20.93
N GLN A 364 -5.56 -1.50 -21.38
CA GLN A 364 -4.32 -1.81 -20.66
C GLN A 364 -4.32 -1.26 -19.23
N ASN A 365 -3.65 -1.94 -18.30
CA ASN A 365 -3.30 -1.35 -17.01
C ASN A 365 -2.32 -0.21 -17.20
N TRP A 366 -2.40 0.78 -16.32
CA TRP A 366 -1.77 2.06 -16.55
C TRP A 366 -0.80 2.47 -15.46
N MET A 367 -1.04 2.15 -14.19
CA MET A 367 -0.29 2.75 -13.07
C MET A 367 0.20 1.73 -12.05
N PHE A 368 -0.56 0.68 -11.73
CA PHE A 368 -0.21 -0.20 -10.60
C PHE A 368 0.33 -1.57 -11.02
N THR A 369 -0.52 -2.59 -11.02
CA THR A 369 -0.19 -3.98 -11.35
C THR A 369 -0.78 -4.35 -12.70
N GLU A 370 -0.35 -5.48 -13.27
CA GLU A 370 -0.94 -6.04 -14.48
C GLU A 370 -1.91 -7.19 -14.18
N MET A 371 -2.87 -6.95 -13.27
CA MET A 371 -4.01 -7.83 -13.02
C MET A 371 -5.32 -7.18 -13.47
N ASP A 372 -6.25 -8.01 -13.95
CA ASP A 372 -7.62 -7.60 -14.28
C ASP A 372 -8.62 -8.07 -13.21
N ARG A 373 -8.29 -9.13 -12.46
CA ARG A 373 -9.04 -9.64 -11.32
C ARG A 373 -8.08 -10.21 -10.31
N ALA A 374 -8.35 -10.05 -9.02
CA ALA A 374 -7.57 -10.71 -8.00
C ALA A 374 -8.42 -11.04 -6.77
N VAL A 375 -8.04 -12.12 -6.09
CA VAL A 375 -8.56 -12.51 -4.78
C VAL A 375 -7.38 -12.66 -3.85
N SER A 376 -7.40 -11.98 -2.71
CA SER A 376 -6.44 -12.20 -1.65
C SER A 376 -7.11 -12.48 -0.32
N ALA A 377 -6.47 -13.27 0.53
CA ALA A 377 -6.93 -13.56 1.87
C ALA A 377 -5.75 -13.99 2.75
N GLY A 378 -5.88 -13.77 4.05
CA GLY A 378 -4.83 -14.16 4.97
C GLY A 378 -5.21 -14.01 6.43
N LEU A 379 -4.27 -14.42 7.27
CA LEU A 379 -4.34 -14.41 8.73
C LEU A 379 -3.14 -13.65 9.29
N SER A 380 -3.37 -12.98 10.43
CA SER A 380 -2.34 -12.32 11.21
C SER A 380 -2.50 -12.72 12.68
N LEU A 381 -1.45 -13.32 13.25
CA LEU A 381 -1.42 -13.88 14.61
C LEU A 381 -0.37 -13.17 15.44
N ARG A 382 -0.80 -12.55 16.54
CA ARG A 382 0.07 -11.91 17.52
C ARG A 382 0.77 -12.94 18.40
N GLY A 383 1.89 -12.56 19.02
CA GLY A 383 2.75 -13.46 19.77
C GLY A 383 2.60 -13.61 21.29
N PRO A 384 1.49 -13.25 21.99
CA PRO A 384 1.42 -13.49 23.44
C PRO A 384 1.51 -14.99 23.78
N ARG A 385 1.06 -15.89 22.89
CA ARG A 385 1.13 -17.35 23.10
C ARG A 385 2.55 -17.92 23.15
N TRP A 386 3.53 -17.24 22.55
CA TRP A 386 4.95 -17.62 22.62
C TRP A 386 5.81 -16.57 23.34
N LYS A 387 5.18 -15.80 24.25
CA LYS A 387 5.84 -14.81 25.12
C LYS A 387 6.53 -13.66 24.37
N ARG A 388 6.08 -13.34 23.15
CA ARG A 388 6.54 -12.19 22.38
C ARG A 388 5.34 -11.35 21.94
N PRO A 389 4.71 -10.60 22.87
CA PRO A 389 3.42 -9.93 22.63
C PRO A 389 3.47 -8.81 21.57
N ALA A 390 4.67 -8.38 21.19
CA ALA A 390 4.89 -7.37 20.15
C ALA A 390 5.33 -7.96 18.80
N ASP A 391 5.40 -9.29 18.69
CA ASP A 391 5.70 -9.98 17.46
C ASP A 391 4.41 -10.41 16.77
N THR A 392 4.48 -10.54 15.44
CA THR A 392 3.35 -10.94 14.60
C THR A 392 3.79 -11.94 13.55
N VAL A 393 2.97 -12.97 13.32
CA VAL A 393 3.11 -13.89 12.19
C VAL A 393 1.95 -13.69 11.24
N GLY A 394 2.24 -13.47 9.96
CA GLY A 394 1.20 -13.36 8.94
C GLY A 394 1.36 -14.40 7.84
N LEU A 395 0.24 -14.98 7.40
CA LEU A 395 0.17 -15.88 6.26
C LEU A 395 -0.91 -15.36 5.31
N GLY A 396 -0.53 -15.04 4.07
CA GLY A 396 -1.42 -14.45 3.08
C GLY A 396 -1.23 -15.09 1.72
N THR A 397 -2.30 -15.11 0.93
CA THR A 397 -2.27 -15.62 -0.45
C THR A 397 -3.02 -14.68 -1.37
N ASN A 398 -2.53 -14.53 -2.60
CA ASN A 398 -3.17 -13.82 -3.68
C ASN A 398 -3.26 -14.74 -4.92
N ILE A 399 -4.40 -14.70 -5.59
CA ILE A 399 -4.57 -15.28 -6.93
C ILE A 399 -5.01 -14.17 -7.87
N GLY A 400 -4.25 -13.94 -8.94
CA GLY A 400 -4.48 -12.91 -9.95
C GLY A 400 -4.80 -13.50 -11.32
N TRP A 401 -5.72 -12.87 -12.05
CA TRP A 401 -6.11 -13.23 -13.41
C TRP A 401 -5.98 -12.04 -14.35
N ILE A 402 -5.74 -12.34 -15.62
CA ILE A 402 -5.75 -11.34 -16.69
C ILE A 402 -6.90 -11.54 -17.68
N SER A 403 -7.35 -10.43 -18.25
CA SER A 403 -8.46 -10.34 -19.20
C SER A 403 -8.14 -11.11 -20.48
N ARG A 404 -9.17 -11.45 -21.26
CA ARG A 404 -8.97 -12.09 -22.57
C ARG A 404 -8.17 -11.22 -23.52
N GLY A 405 -8.37 -9.90 -23.47
CA GLY A 405 -7.64 -8.95 -24.29
C GLY A 405 -6.14 -8.94 -23.97
N ARG A 406 -5.79 -8.85 -22.67
CA ARG A 406 -4.38 -8.93 -22.25
C ARG A 406 -3.74 -10.26 -22.61
N ARG A 407 -4.45 -11.38 -22.41
CA ARG A 407 -3.93 -12.70 -22.80
C ARG A 407 -3.54 -12.75 -24.26
N ARG A 408 -4.43 -12.32 -25.15
CA ARG A 408 -4.15 -12.25 -26.59
C ARG A 408 -2.97 -11.33 -26.91
N PHE A 409 -2.87 -10.18 -26.24
CA PHE A 409 -1.76 -9.26 -26.40
C PHE A 409 -0.42 -9.92 -26.05
N LEU A 410 -0.31 -10.57 -24.89
CA LEU A 410 0.90 -11.27 -24.46
C LEU A 410 1.20 -12.51 -25.32
N GLU A 411 0.19 -13.28 -25.73
CA GLU A 411 0.32 -14.43 -26.64
C GLU A 411 0.86 -14.03 -28.01
N ALA A 412 0.50 -12.83 -28.49
CA ALA A 412 0.99 -12.28 -29.75
C ALA A 412 2.40 -11.67 -29.64
N GLY A 413 3.01 -11.66 -28.45
CA GLY A 413 4.34 -11.13 -28.20
C GLY A 413 4.37 -9.69 -27.69
N GLY A 414 3.21 -9.12 -27.35
CA GLY A 414 3.15 -7.84 -26.66
C GLY A 414 3.81 -7.90 -25.29
N ILE A 415 4.42 -6.80 -24.89
CA ILE A 415 5.10 -6.64 -23.60
C ILE A 415 4.41 -5.50 -22.86
N GLY A 416 3.92 -5.81 -21.66
CA GLY A 416 3.37 -4.83 -20.73
C GLY A 416 4.47 -4.20 -19.88
N PHE A 417 4.07 -3.32 -18.95
CA PHE A 417 5.04 -2.60 -18.14
C PHE A 417 5.64 -3.47 -17.01
N ILE A 418 4.96 -4.56 -16.60
CA ILE A 418 5.50 -5.53 -15.62
C ILE A 418 5.74 -6.89 -16.29
N THR A 419 4.84 -7.30 -17.17
CA THR A 419 4.73 -8.67 -17.67
C THR A 419 4.82 -8.73 -19.19
N GLY A 420 5.51 -9.73 -19.71
CA GLY A 420 5.53 -10.04 -21.13
C GLY A 420 6.88 -10.58 -21.57
N ASP A 421 6.86 -11.70 -22.29
CA ASP A 421 8.07 -12.45 -22.60
C ASP A 421 8.04 -13.12 -23.97
N GLY A 422 7.17 -12.61 -24.85
CA GLY A 422 7.06 -13.09 -26.23
C GLY A 422 6.26 -14.37 -26.40
N ARG A 423 5.86 -15.05 -25.31
CA ARG A 423 5.09 -16.29 -25.35
C ARG A 423 4.30 -16.51 -24.07
N LEU A 424 2.97 -16.44 -24.12
CA LEU A 424 2.15 -16.75 -22.96
C LEU A 424 1.71 -18.23 -22.93
N ASN A 425 2.08 -18.93 -21.85
CA ASN A 425 1.38 -20.14 -21.40
C ASN A 425 0.56 -19.76 -20.17
N TYR A 426 -0.76 -19.57 -20.32
CA TYR A 426 -1.58 -18.93 -19.30
C TYR A 426 -2.12 -19.88 -18.23
N ALA A 427 -1.92 -19.52 -16.98
CA ALA A 427 -2.77 -19.86 -15.84
C ALA A 427 -2.80 -18.70 -14.83
N PRO A 428 -3.71 -18.66 -13.86
CA PRO A 428 -3.72 -17.58 -12.86
C PRO A 428 -2.37 -17.48 -12.12
N GLU A 429 -1.95 -16.27 -11.76
CA GLU A 429 -0.77 -16.06 -10.92
C GLU A 429 -1.14 -16.34 -9.48
N TRP A 430 -0.44 -17.26 -8.82
CA TRP A 430 -0.63 -17.56 -7.39
C TRP A 430 0.61 -17.11 -6.63
N VAL A 431 0.43 -16.26 -5.62
CA VAL A 431 1.47 -15.93 -4.64
C VAL A 431 0.99 -16.25 -3.22
N THR A 432 1.88 -16.81 -2.41
CA THR A 432 1.69 -16.99 -0.97
C THR A 432 2.88 -16.40 -0.24
N GLU A 433 2.62 -15.63 0.81
CA GLU A 433 3.61 -14.95 1.63
C GLU A 433 3.42 -15.35 3.10
N LEU A 434 4.53 -15.65 3.76
CA LEU A 434 4.62 -15.89 5.19
C LEU A 434 5.68 -14.92 5.73
N TYR A 435 5.36 -14.18 6.79
CA TYR A 435 6.31 -13.33 7.49
C TYR A 435 6.28 -13.59 8.99
N TYR A 436 7.38 -13.25 9.67
CA TYR A 436 7.48 -13.17 11.12
C TYR A 436 8.07 -11.81 11.49
N ASP A 437 7.25 -10.85 11.90
CA ASP A 437 7.71 -9.54 12.36
C ASP A 437 8.17 -9.64 13.82
N MET A 438 9.49 -9.57 14.01
CA MET A 438 10.13 -9.64 15.31
C MET A 438 10.50 -8.25 15.81
N ARG A 439 9.88 -7.80 16.90
CA ARG A 439 10.33 -6.59 17.59
C ARG A 439 11.59 -6.91 18.41
N VAL A 440 12.75 -6.47 17.92
CA VAL A 440 14.04 -6.69 18.61
C VAL A 440 14.32 -5.62 19.65
N ALA A 441 13.86 -4.39 19.40
CA ALA A 441 13.84 -3.30 20.34
C ALA A 441 12.66 -2.36 20.04
N PRO A 442 12.26 -1.49 20.96
CA PRO A 442 11.23 -0.48 20.71
C PRO A 442 11.61 0.42 19.53
N GLY A 443 10.76 0.49 18.50
CA GLY A 443 11.05 1.17 17.23
C GLY A 443 11.97 0.41 16.27
N LEU A 444 12.34 -0.84 16.56
CA LEU A 444 13.21 -1.66 15.71
C LEU A 444 12.63 -3.06 15.49
N ASN A 445 12.30 -3.35 14.22
CA ASN A 445 11.74 -4.62 13.78
C ASN A 445 12.65 -5.32 12.77
N LEU A 446 12.63 -6.66 12.83
CA LEU A 446 13.23 -7.56 11.86
C LEU A 446 12.14 -8.54 11.38
N ALA A 447 11.83 -8.55 10.07
CA ALA A 447 10.83 -9.44 9.50
C ALA A 447 11.34 -10.33 8.36
#